data_AF-A0A965G956-F1
#
_entry.id   AF-A0A965G956-F1
#
_cell.length_a   1.000
_cell.length_b   1.000
_cell.length_c   1.000
_cell.angle_alpha   90.00
_cell.angle_beta   90.00
_cell.angle_gamma   90.00
#
_symmetry.space_group_name_H-M   'P 1'
#
loop_
_entity.id
_entity.type
_entity.pdbx_description
1 polymer ?
#
loop_
_entity_poly.entity_id
_entity_poly.type
_entity_poly.pdbx_seq_one_letter_code
_entity_poly.pdbx_strand_id
1 'polypeptide(L)'
;MELLAEELPKRNGGLHPGVLGILEEAHQRPELVQALLTGNIEKGARLKLERYGVNHFFAFGAFADDSAFRNDLGPHAKRRAKEHHGEEFPPERVFVIGDTPHDVACARAMGARAIAVATGSFTESQLKDCGADAVFTDLAHPKAFFDLLK
;
A
#
# COMPACT_ATOMS: atom_id res chain seq x y z
N MET A 1 15.04 -15.39 -8.42
CA MET A 1 14.14 -14.49 -9.17
C MET A 1 13.55 -15.14 -10.41
N GLU A 2 14.33 -15.91 -11.17
CA GLU A 2 13.84 -16.72 -12.30
C GLU A 2 12.64 -17.59 -11.93
N LEU A 3 12.72 -18.31 -10.80
CA LEU A 3 11.60 -19.11 -10.29
C LEU A 3 10.31 -18.30 -10.07
N LEU A 4 10.38 -17.05 -9.60
CA LEU A 4 9.16 -16.24 -9.41
C LEU A 4 8.55 -15.86 -10.76
N ALA A 5 9.37 -15.48 -11.73
CA ALA A 5 8.91 -15.14 -13.07
C ALA A 5 8.26 -16.33 -13.78
N GLU A 6 8.74 -17.55 -13.53
CA GLU A 6 8.17 -18.80 -14.05
C GLU A 6 6.89 -19.22 -13.33
N GLU A 7 6.82 -19.04 -12.01
CA GLU A 7 5.69 -19.48 -11.20
C GLU A 7 4.51 -18.52 -11.23
N LEU A 8 4.74 -17.22 -11.37
CA LEU A 8 3.70 -16.20 -11.33
C LEU A 8 2.64 -16.40 -12.46
N PRO A 9 3.02 -16.75 -13.72
CA PRO A 9 2.13 -17.27 -14.77
C PRO A 9 1.14 -18.34 -14.35
N LYS A 10 1.54 -19.23 -13.44
CA LYS A 10 0.78 -20.41 -13.04
C LYS A 10 -0.23 -20.12 -11.93
N ARG A 11 -0.21 -18.92 -11.35
CA ARG A 11 -1.10 -18.51 -10.26
C ARG A 11 -2.34 -17.81 -10.80
N ASN A 12 -3.50 -18.17 -10.25
CA ASN A 12 -4.76 -17.47 -10.48
C ASN A 12 -4.89 -16.30 -9.50
N GLY A 13 -4.12 -15.23 -9.72
CA GLY A 13 -4.21 -13.99 -8.96
C GLY A 13 -4.81 -12.86 -9.81
N GLY A 14 -5.21 -11.78 -9.15
CA GLY A 14 -5.77 -10.60 -9.79
C GLY A 14 -5.85 -9.43 -8.81
N LEU A 15 -6.30 -8.28 -9.31
CA LEU A 15 -6.60 -7.13 -8.48
C LEU A 15 -7.93 -7.35 -7.76
N HIS A 16 -8.02 -6.93 -6.49
CA HIS A 16 -9.29 -6.90 -5.78
C HIS A 16 -10.24 -5.88 -6.44
N PRO A 17 -11.58 -6.07 -6.31
CA PRO A 17 -12.55 -5.13 -6.84
C PRO A 17 -12.27 -3.68 -6.42
N GLY A 18 -12.33 -2.76 -7.39
CA GLY A 18 -12.14 -1.32 -7.18
C GLY A 18 -10.69 -0.83 -7.04
N VAL A 19 -9.71 -1.73 -6.85
CA VAL A 19 -8.28 -1.33 -6.70
C VAL A 19 -7.78 -0.57 -7.93
N LEU A 20 -8.05 -1.07 -9.14
CA LEU A 20 -7.59 -0.40 -10.37
C LEU A 20 -8.17 1.02 -10.48
N GLY A 21 -9.48 1.17 -10.25
CA GLY A 21 -10.14 2.47 -10.31
C GLY A 21 -9.61 3.45 -9.26
N ILE A 22 -9.29 2.98 -8.04
CA ILE A 22 -8.65 3.81 -7.01
C ILE A 22 -7.26 4.27 -7.45
N LEU A 23 -6.43 3.37 -8.00
CA LEU A 23 -5.09 3.71 -8.47
C LEU A 23 -5.13 4.71 -9.61
N GLU A 24 -6.03 4.51 -10.59
CA GLU A 24 -6.25 5.41 -11.72
C GLU A 24 -6.73 6.78 -11.25
N GLU A 25 -7.75 6.84 -10.40
CA GLU A 25 -8.30 8.09 -9.89
C GLU A 25 -7.29 8.84 -9.02
N ALA A 26 -6.54 8.14 -8.16
CA ALA A 26 -5.47 8.75 -7.37
C ALA A 26 -4.34 9.27 -8.27
N HIS A 27 -4.05 8.62 -9.40
CA HIS A 27 -3.01 9.05 -10.33
C HIS A 27 -3.39 10.33 -11.08
N GLN A 28 -4.69 10.58 -11.28
CA GLN A 28 -5.18 11.81 -11.91
C GLN A 28 -5.25 13.01 -10.94
N ARG A 29 -5.07 12.78 -9.64
CA ARG A 29 -5.17 13.80 -8.59
C ARG A 29 -3.77 14.27 -8.18
N PRO A 30 -3.32 15.46 -8.61
CA PRO A 30 -1.95 15.94 -8.34
C PRO A 30 -1.65 16.14 -6.85
N GLU A 31 -2.68 16.26 -6.01
CA GLU A 31 -2.56 16.36 -4.55
C GLU A 31 -2.31 15.01 -3.85
N LEU A 32 -2.37 13.90 -4.58
CA LEU A 32 -2.13 12.55 -4.06
C LEU A 32 -0.84 11.96 -4.63
N VAL A 33 -0.07 11.33 -3.75
CA VAL A 33 1.17 10.62 -4.11
C VAL A 33 1.01 9.15 -3.77
N GLN A 34 1.36 8.28 -4.72
CA GLN A 34 1.25 6.84 -4.59
C GLN A 34 2.64 6.21 -4.43
N ALA A 35 2.80 5.38 -3.39
CA ALA A 35 4.04 4.67 -3.11
C ALA A 35 3.74 3.23 -2.68
N LEU A 36 4.56 2.28 -3.11
CA LEU A 36 4.43 0.89 -2.67
C LEU A 36 5.14 0.68 -1.33
N LEU A 37 4.52 0.01 -0.37
CA LEU A 37 5.16 -0.35 0.89
C LEU A 37 4.94 -1.84 1.16
N THR A 38 5.95 -2.70 0.97
CA THR A 38 5.78 -4.16 0.96
C THR A 38 6.93 -4.91 1.65
N GLY A 39 6.62 -6.03 2.31
CA GLY A 39 7.61 -6.97 2.85
C GLY A 39 8.22 -7.91 1.79
N ASN A 40 7.93 -7.70 0.51
CA ASN A 40 8.63 -8.37 -0.58
C ASN A 40 9.91 -7.59 -0.92
N ILE A 41 10.94 -8.29 -1.39
CA ILE A 41 12.06 -7.62 -2.07
C ILE A 41 11.56 -6.91 -3.34
N GLU A 42 12.16 -5.78 -3.68
CA GLU A 42 11.72 -4.84 -4.71
C GLU A 42 11.52 -5.55 -6.04
N LYS A 43 12.54 -6.26 -6.50
CA LYS A 43 12.47 -6.97 -7.78
C LYS A 43 11.29 -7.94 -7.85
N GLY A 44 10.93 -8.58 -6.73
CA GLY A 44 9.78 -9.49 -6.66
C GLY A 44 8.44 -8.78 -6.63
N ALA A 45 8.37 -7.65 -5.92
CA ALA A 45 7.18 -6.80 -5.90
C ALA A 45 6.89 -6.22 -7.29
N ARG A 46 7.91 -5.68 -7.97
CA ARG A 46 7.80 -5.10 -9.31
C ARG A 46 7.28 -6.11 -10.33
N LEU A 47 7.84 -7.32 -10.36
CA LEU A 47 7.35 -8.40 -11.24
C LEU A 47 5.87 -8.74 -10.99
N LYS A 48 5.43 -8.76 -9.72
CA LYS A 48 4.02 -8.99 -9.37
C LYS A 48 3.12 -7.87 -9.91
N LEU A 49 3.51 -6.61 -9.69
CA LEU A 49 2.73 -5.46 -10.15
C LEU A 49 2.71 -5.33 -11.68
N GLU A 50 3.82 -5.63 -12.36
CA GLU A 50 3.92 -5.60 -13.83
C GLU A 50 2.96 -6.59 -14.47
N ARG A 51 2.90 -7.82 -13.95
CA ARG A 51 1.96 -8.83 -14.43
C ARG A 51 0.50 -8.37 -14.40
N TYR A 52 0.13 -7.63 -13.35
CA TYR A 52 -1.24 -7.14 -13.18
C TYR A 52 -1.43 -5.71 -13.71
N GLY A 53 -0.44 -5.17 -14.44
CA GLY A 53 -0.55 -3.90 -15.14
C GLY A 53 -0.55 -2.65 -14.25
N VAL A 54 -0.18 -2.74 -12.97
CA VAL A 54 -0.30 -1.64 -12.00
C VAL A 54 1.04 -1.09 -11.50
N ASN A 55 2.18 -1.59 -12.00
CA ASN A 55 3.51 -1.15 -11.55
C ASN A 55 3.75 0.35 -11.77
N HIS A 56 3.21 0.89 -12.86
CA HIS A 56 3.44 2.28 -13.28
C HIS A 56 2.81 3.33 -12.34
N PHE A 57 1.87 2.94 -11.47
CA PHE A 57 1.32 3.84 -10.46
C PHE A 57 2.29 4.16 -9.32
N PHE A 58 3.31 3.32 -9.13
CA PHE A 58 4.22 3.42 -7.99
C PHE A 58 5.63 3.81 -8.45
N ALA A 59 5.87 5.11 -8.62
CA ALA A 59 7.18 5.63 -9.02
C ALA A 59 8.29 5.24 -8.03
N PHE A 60 7.95 5.11 -6.74
CA PHE A 60 8.85 4.70 -5.67
C PHE A 60 8.11 3.86 -4.62
N GLY A 61 8.85 3.39 -3.62
CA GLY A 61 8.30 2.59 -2.52
C GLY A 61 9.32 2.27 -1.45
N ALA A 62 8.94 1.44 -0.49
CA ALA A 62 9.83 0.79 0.47
C ALA A 62 9.59 -0.73 0.48
N PHE A 63 10.70 -1.47 0.55
CA PHE A 63 10.75 -2.90 0.27
C PHE A 63 11.56 -3.63 1.33
N ALA A 64 11.50 -4.96 1.34
CA ALA A 64 12.32 -5.75 2.27
C ALA A 64 13.84 -5.57 2.07
N ASP A 65 14.27 -5.02 0.94
CA ASP A 65 15.67 -4.63 0.69
C ASP A 65 16.13 -3.49 1.63
N ASP A 66 15.20 -2.67 2.13
CA ASP A 66 15.49 -1.55 3.02
C ASP A 66 15.61 -1.97 4.49
N SER A 67 14.73 -2.88 4.95
CA SER A 67 14.77 -3.46 6.29
C SER A 67 14.01 -4.79 6.35
N ALA A 68 14.46 -5.68 7.21
CA ALA A 68 13.74 -6.91 7.56
C ALA A 68 12.53 -6.65 8.46
N PHE A 69 12.46 -5.50 9.14
CA PHE A 69 11.36 -5.15 10.04
C PHE A 69 10.35 -4.24 9.33
N ARG A 70 9.07 -4.66 9.33
CA ARG A 70 7.97 -3.95 8.65
C ARG A 70 7.87 -2.48 9.04
N ASN A 71 7.99 -2.19 10.33
CA ASN A 71 7.80 -0.84 10.88
C ASN A 71 8.89 0.15 10.43
N ASP A 72 10.04 -0.34 9.98
CA ASP A 72 11.13 0.51 9.52
C ASP A 72 10.88 1.00 8.08
N LEU A 73 10.01 0.34 7.31
CA LEU A 73 9.80 0.64 5.89
C LEU A 73 9.11 1.99 5.64
N GLY A 74 8.20 2.39 6.52
CA GLY A 74 7.48 3.67 6.42
C GLY A 74 8.41 4.89 6.28
N PRO A 75 9.40 5.06 7.17
CA PRO A 75 10.44 6.07 7.03
C PRO A 75 11.18 6.08 5.68
N HIS A 76 11.50 4.91 5.11
CA HIS A 76 12.14 4.84 3.79
C HIS A 76 11.22 5.35 2.67
N ALA A 77 9.93 4.98 2.70
CA ALA A 77 8.95 5.45 1.74
C ALA A 77 8.77 6.98 1.82
N LYS A 78 8.65 7.53 3.04
CA LYS A 78 8.52 8.98 3.26
C LYS A 78 9.75 9.75 2.79
N ARG A 79 10.96 9.25 3.07
CA ARG A 79 12.20 9.86 2.57
C ARG A 79 12.23 9.91 1.05
N ARG A 80 11.90 8.80 0.36
CA ARG A 80 11.85 8.75 -1.11
C ARG A 80 10.74 9.64 -1.68
N ALA A 81 9.60 9.77 -1.00
CA ALA A 81 8.56 10.71 -1.38
C ALA A 81 9.07 12.15 -1.40
N LYS A 82 9.78 12.56 -0.34
CA LYS A 82 10.42 13.88 -0.26
C LYS A 82 11.46 14.08 -1.35
N GLU A 83 12.31 13.09 -1.60
CA GLU A 83 13.33 13.16 -2.66
C GLU A 83 12.72 13.30 -4.05
N HIS A 84 11.60 12.60 -4.31
CA HIS A 84 10.95 12.61 -5.61
C HIS A 84 10.11 13.88 -5.86
N HIS A 85 9.43 14.39 -4.83
CA HIS A 85 8.48 15.51 -4.97
C HIS A 85 9.03 16.85 -4.46
N GLY A 86 10.14 16.86 -3.75
CA GLY A 86 10.76 18.08 -3.21
C GLY A 86 10.02 18.69 -2.01
N GLU A 87 9.04 17.99 -1.44
CA GLU A 87 8.22 18.48 -0.32
C GLU A 87 8.12 17.47 0.84
N GLU A 88 7.76 17.96 2.02
CA GLU A 88 7.56 17.13 3.20
C GLU A 88 6.15 16.54 3.24
N PHE A 89 6.05 15.27 3.63
CA PHE A 89 4.78 14.58 3.84
C PHE A 89 4.55 14.42 5.35
N PRO A 90 3.81 15.32 6.00
CA PRO A 90 3.58 15.22 7.43
C PRO A 90 2.77 13.94 7.75
N PRO A 91 3.09 13.21 8.83
CA PRO A 91 2.52 11.89 9.10
C PRO A 91 1.00 11.82 9.04
N GLU A 92 0.30 12.85 9.53
CA GLU A 92 -1.16 12.96 9.53
C GLU A 92 -1.79 13.04 8.13
N ARG A 93 -0.99 13.37 7.11
CA ARG A 93 -1.38 13.35 5.69
C ARG A 93 -0.89 12.10 4.94
N VAL A 94 -0.26 11.16 5.64
CA VAL A 94 0.16 9.88 5.07
C VAL A 94 -0.80 8.79 5.51
N PHE A 95 -1.21 7.97 4.55
CA PHE A 95 -2.09 6.84 4.77
C PHE A 95 -1.34 5.56 4.41
N VAL A 96 -1.26 4.62 5.34
CA VAL A 96 -0.81 3.25 5.07
C VAL A 96 -2.05 2.39 4.92
N ILE A 97 -2.11 1.68 3.78
CA ILE A 97 -3.26 0.86 3.40
C ILE A 97 -2.81 -0.60 3.35
N GLY A 98 -3.54 -1.49 4.01
CA GLY A 98 -3.23 -2.92 3.99
C GLY A 98 -4.28 -3.78 4.69
N ASP A 99 -4.09 -5.09 4.67
CA ASP A 99 -5.04 -6.10 5.13
C ASP A 99 -4.58 -6.85 6.39
N THR A 100 -3.45 -6.44 6.98
CA THR A 100 -2.87 -7.11 8.15
C THR A 100 -2.68 -6.17 9.34
N PRO A 101 -2.63 -6.69 10.58
CA PRO A 101 -2.20 -5.94 11.76
C PRO A 101 -0.82 -5.29 11.59
N HIS A 102 0.06 -5.87 10.77
CA HIS A 102 1.38 -5.31 10.51
C HIS A 102 1.33 -4.02 9.70
N ASP A 103 0.32 -3.83 8.85
CA ASP A 103 0.13 -2.58 8.11
C ASP A 103 -0.35 -1.46 9.04
N VAL A 104 -1.27 -1.78 9.95
CA VAL A 104 -1.70 -0.87 11.01
C VAL A 104 -0.53 -0.49 11.90
N ALA A 105 0.25 -1.47 12.38
CA ALA A 105 1.42 -1.22 13.21
C ALA A 105 2.48 -0.36 12.49
N CYS A 106 2.71 -0.62 11.19
CA CYS A 106 3.62 0.18 10.38
C CYS A 106 3.18 1.64 10.29
N ALA A 107 1.88 1.89 10.08
CA ALA A 107 1.33 3.24 10.08
C ALA A 107 1.60 3.95 11.40
N ARG A 108 1.31 3.28 12.52
CA ARG A 108 1.48 3.83 13.88
C ARG A 108 2.94 4.12 14.20
N ALA A 109 3.86 3.26 13.79
CA ALA A 109 5.30 3.46 14.01
C ALA A 109 5.83 4.77 13.38
N MET A 110 5.21 5.24 12.29
CA MET A 110 5.57 6.51 11.64
C MET A 110 4.59 7.65 11.93
N GLY A 111 3.61 7.46 12.83
CA GLY A 111 2.58 8.45 13.15
C GLY A 111 1.54 8.68 12.05
N ALA A 112 1.45 7.78 11.07
CA ALA A 112 0.54 7.88 9.94
C ALA A 112 -0.86 7.36 10.26
N ARG A 113 -1.80 7.67 9.36
CA ARG A 113 -3.16 7.13 9.37
C ARG A 113 -3.16 5.72 8.78
N ALA A 114 -3.90 4.80 9.39
CA ALA A 114 -4.06 3.42 8.94
C ALA A 114 -5.45 3.20 8.34
N ILE A 115 -5.52 2.76 7.08
CA ILE A 115 -6.75 2.27 6.45
C ILE A 115 -6.60 0.76 6.27
N ALA A 116 -7.42 -0.02 6.97
CA ALA A 116 -7.41 -1.47 6.85
C ALA A 116 -8.46 -1.96 5.86
N VAL A 117 -8.16 -3.02 5.10
CA VAL A 117 -9.10 -3.65 4.15
C VAL A 117 -9.20 -5.13 4.46
N ALA A 118 -10.37 -5.60 4.88
CA ALA A 118 -10.61 -6.98 5.37
C ALA A 118 -10.76 -8.01 4.24
N THR A 119 -9.95 -7.90 3.18
CA THR A 119 -9.88 -8.86 2.07
C THR A 119 -8.86 -9.98 2.30
N GLY A 120 -8.07 -9.89 3.37
CA GLY A 120 -7.05 -10.85 3.77
C GLY A 120 -7.54 -11.89 4.78
N SER A 121 -6.62 -12.37 5.63
CA SER A 121 -6.91 -13.38 6.66
C SER A 121 -7.48 -12.80 7.97
N PHE A 122 -7.58 -11.48 8.08
CA PHE A 122 -8.02 -10.78 9.29
C PHE A 122 -9.38 -10.15 9.10
N THR A 123 -10.24 -10.34 10.10
CA THR A 123 -11.59 -9.75 10.13
C THR A 123 -11.57 -8.25 10.39
N GLU A 124 -12.67 -7.57 10.06
CA GLU A 124 -12.83 -6.14 10.34
C GLU A 124 -12.63 -5.80 11.82
N SER A 125 -13.17 -6.62 12.73
CA SER A 125 -13.01 -6.42 14.18
C SER A 125 -11.54 -6.50 14.59
N GLN A 126 -10.81 -7.51 14.12
CA GLN A 126 -9.40 -7.67 14.47
C GLN A 126 -8.56 -6.50 13.97
N LEU A 127 -8.83 -6.01 12.76
CA LEU A 127 -8.13 -4.85 12.21
C LEU A 127 -8.47 -3.56 12.95
N LYS A 128 -9.73 -3.40 13.36
CA LYS A 128 -10.19 -2.29 14.21
C LYS A 128 -9.53 -2.32 15.59
N ASP A 129 -9.44 -3.50 16.22
CA ASP A 129 -8.84 -3.69 17.55
C ASP A 129 -7.32 -3.43 17.53
N CYS A 130 -6.67 -3.59 16.38
CA CYS A 130 -5.28 -3.18 16.16
C CYS A 130 -5.10 -1.66 16.06
N GLY A 131 -6.20 -0.90 16.05
CA GLY A 131 -6.22 0.55 16.00
C GLY A 131 -6.14 1.11 14.58
N ALA A 132 -6.81 0.50 13.59
CA ALA A 132 -7.00 1.13 12.28
C ALA A 132 -7.89 2.39 12.40
N ASP A 133 -7.61 3.46 11.65
CA ASP A 133 -8.43 4.69 11.63
C ASP A 133 -9.71 4.50 10.81
N ALA A 134 -9.67 3.63 9.81
CA ALA A 134 -10.82 3.19 9.04
C ALA A 134 -10.64 1.72 8.64
N VAL A 135 -11.76 1.01 8.48
CA VAL A 135 -11.80 -0.38 8.03
C VAL A 135 -12.82 -0.51 6.91
N PHE A 136 -12.44 -1.15 5.82
CA PHE A 136 -13.32 -1.51 4.71
C PHE A 136 -13.41 -3.02 4.60
N THR A 137 -14.59 -3.56 4.28
CA THR A 137 -14.73 -4.98 3.90
C THR A 137 -14.05 -5.26 2.56
N ASP A 138 -14.21 -4.36 1.60
CA ASP A 138 -13.54 -4.35 0.29
C ASP A 138 -13.44 -2.92 -0.27
N LEU A 139 -12.83 -2.77 -1.45
CA LEU A 139 -12.65 -1.48 -2.12
C LEU A 139 -13.59 -1.29 -3.33
N ALA A 140 -14.66 -2.08 -3.46
CA ALA A 140 -15.55 -2.04 -4.62
C ALA A 140 -16.26 -0.70 -4.83
N HIS A 141 -16.30 0.17 -3.81
CA HIS A 141 -16.94 1.49 -3.83
C HIS A 141 -15.93 2.62 -3.55
N PRO A 142 -15.14 3.06 -4.56
CA PRO A 142 -14.02 3.99 -4.39
C PRO A 142 -14.37 5.34 -3.73
N LYS A 143 -15.61 5.82 -3.91
CA LYS A 143 -16.05 7.10 -3.33
C LYS A 143 -15.83 7.16 -1.81
N ALA A 144 -16.19 6.08 -1.10
CA ALA A 144 -16.04 6.02 0.35
C ALA A 144 -14.57 6.05 0.78
N PHE A 145 -13.68 5.45 -0.03
CA PHE A 145 -12.24 5.51 0.19
C PHE A 145 -11.71 6.95 0.05
N PHE A 146 -12.06 7.65 -1.04
CA PHE A 146 -11.59 9.04 -1.26
C PHE A 146 -12.20 10.05 -0.28
N ASP A 147 -13.40 9.81 0.24
CA ASP A 147 -14.01 10.69 1.25
C ASP A 147 -13.22 10.70 2.57
N LEU A 148 -12.41 9.66 2.85
CA LEU A 148 -11.54 9.59 4.04
C LEU A 148 -10.19 10.28 3.88
N LEU A 149 -9.74 10.50 2.63
CA LEU A 149 -8.45 11.12 2.32
C LEU A 149 -8.46 12.65 2.44
N LYS A 150 -9.60 13.22 2.83
CA LYS A 150 -9.76 14.66 3.11
C LYS A 150 -9.13 15.06 4.44
#